data_AF-Q024R9-F1
#
_entry.id   AF-Q024R9-F1
#
_cell.length_a   1.000
_cell.length_b   1.000
_cell.length_c   1.000
_cell.angle_alpha   90.00
_cell.angle_beta   90.00
_cell.angle_gamma   90.00
#
_symmetry.space_group_name_H-M   'P 1'
#
loop_
_entity.id
_entity.type
_entity.pdbx_description
1 polymer ?
#
loop_
_entity_poly.entity_id
_entity_poly.type
_entity_poly.pdbx_seq_one_letter_code
_entity_poly.pdbx_strand_id
1 'polypeptide(L)'
;MTSRVAILLMIFSAAMYGQRRVDPKNSYNRVICVVPMVGKGTTDDPKRPQYAPWPAAQDPDGITGFFFQPSDDGTLAIVEFVSRNRAALLPMLNDKTIKTFEESRQTKAAIEAAVKPFRKDFDLSKFRMVMP
;
A
#
# COMPACT_ATOMS: atom_id res chain seq x y z
N MET A 1 -45.94 29.17 3.25
CA MET A 1 -45.37 27.79 3.20
C MET A 1 -43.83 27.77 3.13
N THR A 2 -43.14 28.83 3.58
CA THR A 2 -41.67 28.97 3.44
C THR A 2 -40.90 28.61 4.72
N SER A 3 -41.46 28.88 5.91
CA SER A 3 -40.76 28.64 7.18
C SER A 3 -40.57 27.16 7.54
N ARG A 4 -41.44 26.26 7.08
CA ARG A 4 -41.32 24.82 7.39
C ARG A 4 -40.18 24.13 6.61
N VAL A 5 -39.88 24.62 5.40
CA VAL A 5 -38.80 24.10 4.56
C VAL A 5 -37.42 24.55 5.09
N ALA A 6 -37.31 25.79 5.56
CA ALA A 6 -36.09 26.33 6.14
C ALA A 6 -35.65 25.58 7.42
N ILE A 7 -36.61 25.20 8.27
CA ILE A 7 -36.33 24.44 9.50
C ILE A 7 -35.83 23.02 9.17
N LEU A 8 -36.42 22.36 8.17
CA LEU A 8 -35.96 21.03 7.72
C LEU A 8 -34.54 21.07 7.15
N LEU A 9 -34.17 22.12 6.41
CA LEU A 9 -32.83 22.30 5.85
C LEU A 9 -31.76 22.57 6.93
N MET A 10 -32.09 23.31 8.00
CA MET A 10 -31.16 23.51 9.12
C MET A 10 -30.94 22.24 9.93
N ILE A 11 -31.99 21.42 10.14
CA ILE A 11 -31.87 20.13 10.86
C ILE A 11 -31.00 19.15 10.06
N PHE A 12 -31.10 19.14 8.73
CA PHE A 12 -30.24 18.30 7.88
C PHE A 12 -28.76 18.72 7.89
N SER A 13 -28.48 20.01 8.06
CA SER A 13 -27.12 20.56 8.08
C SER A 13 -26.34 20.17 9.34
N ALA A 14 -27.03 19.98 10.48
CA ALA A 14 -26.40 19.54 11.73
C ALA A 14 -25.93 18.08 11.70
N ALA A 15 -26.49 17.25 10.81
CA ALA A 15 -26.13 15.84 10.67
C ALA A 15 -24.80 15.60 9.91
N MET A 16 -24.21 16.63 9.27
CA MET A 16 -22.95 16.49 8.52
C MET A 16 -21.67 16.64 9.35
N TYR A 17 -21.75 17.05 10.62
CA TYR A 17 -20.56 17.29 11.47
C TYR A 17 -19.94 16.04 12.12
N GLY A 18 -20.32 14.84 11.66
CA GLY A 18 -19.86 13.57 12.21
C GLY A 18 -19.21 12.64 11.21
N GLN A 19 -18.45 13.14 10.23
CA GLN A 19 -17.63 12.26 9.39
C GLN A 19 -16.58 11.56 10.26
N ARG A 20 -16.90 10.34 10.70
CA ARG A 20 -16.03 9.47 11.48
C ARG A 20 -14.71 9.32 10.72
N ARG A 21 -13.59 9.70 11.35
CA ARG A 21 -12.26 9.47 10.76
C ARG A 21 -12.15 7.99 10.40
N VAL A 22 -11.91 7.72 9.13
CA VAL A 22 -11.64 6.37 8.63
C VAL A 22 -10.31 5.93 9.23
N ASP A 23 -10.22 4.67 9.67
CA ASP A 23 -8.93 4.10 10.12
C ASP A 23 -7.88 4.36 9.03
N PRO A 24 -6.72 4.97 9.35
CA PRO A 24 -5.64 5.17 8.39
C PRO A 24 -5.30 3.90 7.61
N LYS A 25 -5.44 2.71 8.21
CA LYS A 25 -5.25 1.42 7.53
C LYS A 25 -6.11 1.25 6.27
N ASN A 26 -7.29 1.87 6.23
CA ASN A 26 -8.21 1.87 5.09
C ASN A 26 -8.10 3.13 4.22
N SER A 27 -7.25 4.09 4.59
CA SER A 27 -7.09 5.37 3.88
C SER A 27 -5.97 5.36 2.84
N TYR A 28 -5.05 4.40 2.93
CA TYR A 28 -3.93 4.25 2.00
C TYR A 28 -4.18 3.12 1.00
N ASN A 29 -3.65 3.28 -0.21
CA ASN A 29 -3.57 2.23 -1.20
C ASN A 29 -2.36 1.33 -0.91
N ARG A 30 -2.57 0.02 -0.96
CA ARG A 30 -1.55 -0.99 -0.66
C ARG A 30 -1.46 -2.01 -1.80
N VAL A 31 -0.22 -2.31 -2.19
CA VAL A 31 0.07 -3.38 -3.14
C VAL A 31 1.12 -4.32 -2.55
N ILE A 32 0.88 -5.61 -2.68
CA ILE A 32 1.85 -6.65 -2.38
C ILE A 32 2.52 -7.04 -3.69
N CYS A 33 3.84 -6.97 -3.73
CA CYS A 33 4.64 -7.28 -4.92
C CYS A 33 5.72 -8.31 -4.59
N VAL A 34 6.07 -9.14 -5.56
CA VAL A 34 7.31 -9.93 -5.55
C VAL A 34 8.25 -9.29 -6.56
N VAL A 35 9.33 -8.68 -6.08
CA VAL A 35 10.24 -7.87 -6.90
C VAL A 35 11.70 -8.29 -6.69
N PRO A 36 12.56 -8.12 -7.70
CA PRO A 36 14.01 -8.27 -7.54
C PRO A 36 14.59 -7.38 -6.43
N MET A 37 15.62 -7.89 -5.76
CA MET A 37 16.54 -7.06 -4.99
C MET A 37 17.53 -6.39 -5.95
N VAL A 38 17.66 -5.07 -5.85
CA VAL A 38 18.54 -4.23 -6.67
C VAL A 38 19.54 -3.48 -5.80
N GLY A 39 20.54 -2.87 -6.44
CA GLY A 39 21.58 -2.08 -5.79
C GLY A 39 22.84 -2.90 -5.46
N LYS A 40 23.98 -2.21 -5.42
CA LYS A 40 25.31 -2.81 -5.21
C LYS A 40 25.64 -3.13 -3.74
N GLY A 41 24.83 -2.65 -2.79
CA GLY A 41 25.11 -2.80 -1.36
C GLY A 41 26.15 -1.81 -0.83
N THR A 42 26.37 -0.71 -1.55
CA THR A 42 27.26 0.39 -1.11
C THR A 42 26.46 1.48 -0.40
N THR A 43 27.14 2.43 0.24
CA THR A 43 26.47 3.58 0.89
C THR A 43 25.61 4.38 -0.09
N ASP A 44 26.11 4.59 -1.31
CA ASP A 44 25.41 5.39 -2.33
C ASP A 44 24.35 4.58 -3.10
N ASP A 45 24.50 3.25 -3.13
CA ASP A 45 23.61 2.31 -3.82
C ASP A 45 23.34 1.08 -2.96
N PRO A 46 22.48 1.20 -1.93
CA PRO A 46 22.20 0.13 -0.99
C PRO A 46 21.35 -0.97 -1.63
N LYS A 47 21.52 -2.19 -1.15
CA LYS A 47 20.69 -3.32 -1.58
C LYS A 47 19.26 -3.12 -1.07
N ARG A 48 18.28 -3.05 -1.97
CA ARG A 48 16.88 -2.74 -1.67
C ARG A 48 15.93 -3.43 -2.66
N PRO A 49 14.64 -3.59 -2.34
CA PRO A 49 13.67 -4.05 -3.33
C PRO A 49 13.54 -3.07 -4.50
N GLN A 50 13.33 -3.59 -5.71
CA GLN A 50 12.98 -2.77 -6.87
C GLN A 50 11.72 -1.94 -6.54
N TYR A 51 11.70 -0.67 -6.93
CA TYR A 51 10.66 0.33 -6.60
C TYR A 51 10.67 0.90 -5.17
N ALA A 52 11.47 0.37 -4.23
CA ALA A 52 11.65 1.01 -2.94
C ALA A 52 12.28 2.40 -3.11
N PRO A 53 11.71 3.49 -2.58
CA PRO A 53 12.25 4.84 -2.76
C PRO A 53 13.71 4.93 -2.31
N TRP A 54 14.58 5.42 -3.20
CA TRP A 54 15.97 5.77 -2.87
C TRP A 54 16.41 6.99 -3.69
N PRO A 55 16.89 8.08 -3.05
CA PRO A 55 16.86 8.32 -1.59
C PRO A 55 15.43 8.30 -1.04
N ALA A 56 15.26 8.37 0.29
CA ALA A 56 13.95 8.32 0.93
C ALA A 56 12.94 9.27 0.26
N ALA A 57 11.70 8.81 0.07
CA ALA A 57 10.68 9.55 -0.67
C ALA A 57 10.44 10.93 -0.03
N GLN A 58 10.57 11.98 -0.85
CA GLN A 58 10.25 13.36 -0.46
C GLN A 58 8.88 13.81 -0.97
N ASP A 59 8.31 13.06 -1.92
CA ASP A 59 7.01 13.34 -2.51
C ASP A 59 5.88 12.77 -1.63
N PRO A 60 5.01 13.61 -1.04
CA PRO A 60 3.89 13.16 -0.22
C PRO A 60 2.84 12.36 -1.02
N ASP A 61 2.79 12.51 -2.34
CA ASP A 61 1.90 11.76 -3.22
C ASP A 61 2.54 10.48 -3.78
N GLY A 62 3.84 10.28 -3.55
CA GLY A 62 4.61 9.11 -3.97
C GLY A 62 4.40 7.86 -3.11
N ILE A 63 5.35 6.93 -3.16
CA ILE A 63 5.38 5.78 -2.24
C ILE A 63 5.82 6.30 -0.86
N THR A 64 4.85 6.42 0.04
CA THR A 64 5.02 6.99 1.39
C THR A 64 5.62 6.01 2.40
N GLY A 65 5.58 4.71 2.11
CA GLY A 65 6.12 3.68 2.99
C GLY A 65 6.22 2.34 2.28
N PHE A 66 7.13 1.50 2.76
CA PHE A 66 7.23 0.11 2.32
C PHE A 66 7.77 -0.79 3.43
N PHE A 67 7.25 -2.01 3.50
CA PHE A 67 7.78 -3.07 4.34
C PHE A 67 8.15 -4.24 3.45
N PHE A 68 9.28 -4.91 3.70
CA PHE A 68 9.67 -6.06 2.89
C PHE A 68 10.27 -7.19 3.70
N GLN A 69 10.18 -8.36 3.09
CA GLN A 69 10.80 -9.59 3.52
C GLN A 69 11.53 -10.20 2.31
N PRO A 70 12.83 -10.51 2.41
CA PRO A 70 13.53 -11.24 1.35
C PRO A 70 12.85 -12.59 1.07
N SER A 71 12.90 -13.05 -0.19
CA SER A 71 12.56 -14.44 -0.54
C SER A 71 13.55 -15.42 0.07
N ASP A 72 13.20 -16.71 0.07
CA ASP A 72 14.03 -17.78 0.64
C ASP A 72 15.41 -17.88 -0.05
N ASP A 73 15.51 -17.50 -1.32
CA ASP A 73 16.76 -17.48 -2.09
C ASP A 73 17.52 -16.13 -1.99
N GLY A 74 16.94 -15.12 -1.35
CA GLY A 74 17.52 -13.78 -1.16
C GLY A 74 17.72 -12.95 -2.44
N THR A 75 17.23 -13.42 -3.60
CA THR A 75 17.33 -12.71 -4.88
C THR A 75 16.14 -11.78 -5.13
N LEU A 76 14.99 -12.11 -4.55
CA LEU A 76 13.76 -11.34 -4.60
C LEU A 76 13.41 -10.80 -3.20
N ALA A 77 12.39 -9.96 -3.17
CA ALA A 77 11.71 -9.53 -1.97
C ALA A 77 10.20 -9.53 -2.18
N ILE A 78 9.50 -9.93 -1.14
CA ILE A 78 8.07 -9.72 -0.99
C ILE A 78 7.90 -8.37 -0.30
N VAL A 79 7.22 -7.43 -0.94
CA VAL A 79 7.13 -6.04 -0.51
C VAL A 79 5.68 -5.60 -0.44
N GLU A 80 5.33 -4.93 0.65
CA GLU A 80 4.15 -4.07 0.71
C GLU A 80 4.60 -2.64 0.39
N PHE A 81 4.01 -2.05 -0.64
CA PHE A 81 4.15 -0.63 -0.94
C PHE A 81 2.87 0.11 -0.56
N VAL A 82 3.05 1.29 0.05
CA VAL A 82 1.95 2.09 0.59
C VAL A 82 2.01 3.51 0.02
N SER A 83 0.89 3.98 -0.53
CA SER A 83 0.74 5.36 -1.00
C SER A 83 -0.66 5.90 -0.74
N ARG A 84 -0.78 7.22 -0.55
CA ARG A 84 -2.08 7.92 -0.54
C ARG A 84 -2.71 7.94 -1.93
N ASN A 85 -1.88 8.09 -2.96
CA ASN A 85 -2.33 8.18 -4.33
C ASN A 85 -2.06 6.88 -5.08
N ARG A 86 -3.12 6.20 -5.53
CA ARG A 86 -2.99 4.96 -6.33
C ARG A 86 -2.14 5.18 -7.59
N ALA A 87 -2.10 6.40 -8.14
CA ALA A 87 -1.28 6.73 -9.30
C ALA A 87 0.21 6.44 -9.07
N ALA A 88 0.72 6.64 -7.84
CA ALA A 88 2.11 6.34 -7.50
C ALA A 88 2.44 4.85 -7.52
N LEU A 89 1.43 3.98 -7.47
CA LEU A 89 1.60 2.52 -7.53
C LEU A 89 1.48 1.98 -8.97
N LEU A 90 1.12 2.82 -9.95
CA LEU A 90 0.97 2.40 -11.34
C LEU A 90 2.20 1.74 -11.97
N PRO A 91 3.46 2.15 -11.68
CA PRO A 91 4.62 1.45 -12.21
C PRO A 91 4.60 -0.06 -11.89
N MET A 92 4.25 -0.43 -10.65
CA MET A 92 4.19 -1.83 -10.21
C MET A 92 2.91 -2.54 -10.69
N LEU A 93 1.80 -1.81 -10.82
CA LEU A 93 0.54 -2.37 -11.33
C LEU A 93 0.58 -2.65 -12.83
N ASN A 94 1.37 -1.86 -13.57
CA ASN A 94 1.51 -1.98 -15.02
C ASN A 94 2.66 -2.91 -15.42
N ASP A 95 3.65 -3.11 -14.56
CA ASP A 95 4.73 -4.05 -14.78
C ASP A 95 4.21 -5.51 -14.79
N LYS A 96 4.36 -6.17 -15.94
CA LYS A 96 3.92 -7.57 -16.15
C LYS A 96 5.01 -8.59 -15.84
N THR A 97 6.22 -8.14 -15.53
CA THR A 97 7.38 -9.00 -15.21
C THR A 97 7.40 -9.41 -13.74
N ILE A 98 6.67 -8.68 -12.88
CA ILE A 98 6.55 -8.94 -11.45
C ILE A 98 5.16 -9.47 -11.10
N LYS A 99 5.05 -10.16 -9.96
CA LYS A 99 3.75 -10.51 -9.38
C LYS A 99 3.28 -9.37 -8.51
N THR A 100 2.12 -8.80 -8.83
CA THR A 100 1.54 -7.67 -8.10
C THR A 100 0.09 -7.98 -7.72
N PHE A 101 -0.28 -7.65 -6.48
CA PHE A 101 -1.61 -7.82 -5.92
C PHE A 101 -2.07 -6.51 -5.27
N GLU A 102 -3.17 -5.93 -5.73
CA GLU A 102 -3.86 -4.87 -4.98
C GLU A 102 -4.58 -5.50 -3.78
N GLU A 103 -4.19 -5.15 -2.55
CA GLU A 103 -4.72 -5.81 -1.33
C GLU A 103 -6.25 -5.71 -1.26
N SER A 104 -6.82 -4.59 -1.69
CA SER A 104 -8.27 -4.35 -1.68
C SER A 104 -9.06 -5.19 -2.70
N ARG A 105 -8.39 -5.85 -3.64
CA ARG A 105 -9.03 -6.61 -4.75
C ARG A 105 -8.82 -8.11 -4.66
N GLN A 106 -8.01 -8.58 -3.71
CA GLN A 106 -7.59 -9.97 -3.61
C GLN A 106 -7.84 -10.48 -2.19
N THR A 107 -8.17 -11.76 -2.04
CA THR A 107 -8.31 -12.35 -0.70
C THR A 107 -6.94 -12.65 -0.11
N LYS A 108 -6.81 -12.60 1.22
CA LYS A 108 -5.58 -12.99 1.94
C LYS A 108 -5.07 -14.36 1.47
N ALA A 109 -5.97 -15.35 1.39
CA ALA A 109 -5.62 -16.71 0.99
C ALA A 109 -5.06 -16.77 -0.44
N ALA A 110 -5.60 -16.00 -1.38
CA ALA A 110 -5.12 -15.95 -2.76
C ALA A 110 -3.71 -15.36 -2.84
N ILE A 111 -3.46 -14.25 -2.14
CA ILE A 111 -2.14 -13.62 -2.09
C ILE A 111 -1.12 -14.59 -1.47
N GLU A 112 -1.45 -15.20 -0.33
CA GLU A 112 -0.54 -16.14 0.33
C GLU A 112 -0.24 -17.36 -0.54
N ALA A 113 -1.24 -17.94 -1.19
CA ALA A 113 -1.02 -19.07 -2.10
C ALA A 113 -0.07 -18.70 -3.25
N ALA A 114 -0.19 -17.47 -3.79
CA ALA A 114 0.64 -17.02 -4.90
C ALA A 114 2.06 -16.61 -4.47
N VAL A 115 2.26 -16.21 -3.21
CA VAL A 115 3.54 -15.72 -2.67
C VAL A 115 4.36 -16.82 -1.99
N LYS A 116 3.73 -17.84 -1.40
CA LYS A 116 4.39 -18.97 -0.73
C LYS A 116 5.48 -19.68 -1.55
N PRO A 117 5.42 -19.76 -2.90
CA PRO A 117 6.53 -20.30 -3.69
C PRO A 117 7.86 -19.54 -3.54
N PHE A 118 7.82 -18.26 -3.18
CA PHE A 118 9.00 -17.41 -2.99
C PHE A 118 9.46 -17.35 -1.54
N ARG A 119 8.55 -17.59 -0.59
CA ARG A 119 8.83 -17.58 0.84
C ARG A 119 7.90 -18.52 1.58
N LYS A 120 8.42 -19.63 2.09
CA LYS A 120 7.61 -20.72 2.67
C LYS A 120 6.82 -20.28 3.91
N ASP A 121 7.40 -19.44 4.75
CA ASP A 121 6.80 -18.94 6.01
C ASP A 121 6.01 -17.64 5.83
N PHE A 122 5.67 -17.28 4.59
CA PHE A 122 4.93 -16.06 4.29
C PHE A 122 3.56 -16.05 4.97
N ASP A 123 3.31 -14.97 5.70
CA ASP A 123 2.03 -14.64 6.32
C ASP A 123 1.74 -13.17 6.05
N LEU A 124 0.65 -12.92 5.33
CA LEU A 124 0.24 -11.57 4.95
C LEU A 124 -0.07 -10.71 6.19
N SER A 125 -0.38 -11.31 7.35
CA SER A 125 -0.64 -10.55 8.58
C SER A 125 0.58 -9.84 9.16
N LYS A 126 1.80 -10.26 8.76
CA LYS A 126 3.06 -9.58 9.11
C LYS A 126 3.30 -8.32 8.28
N PHE A 127 2.55 -8.18 7.19
CA PHE A 127 2.44 -6.97 6.39
C PHE A 127 1.24 -6.17 6.92
N ARG A 128 1.14 -4.89 6.54
CA ARG A 128 0.31 -3.81 7.13
C ARG A 128 1.13 -2.85 7.98
N MET A 129 2.16 -2.27 7.35
CA MET A 129 2.85 -1.11 7.87
C MET A 129 1.83 -0.08 8.39
N VAL A 130 1.96 0.28 9.67
CA VAL A 130 1.17 1.34 10.28
C VAL A 130 1.74 2.67 9.79
N MET A 131 0.93 3.39 9.01
CA MET A 131 1.29 4.73 8.55
C MET A 131 0.87 5.75 9.63
N PRO A 132 1.69 6.78 9.88
CA PRO A 132 1.32 7.90 10.74
C PRO A 132 0.19 8.75 10.14
#